data_AF-A0A0B8QH16-F1
#
_entry.id   AF-A0A0B8QH16-F1
#
_cell.length_a   1.000
_cell.length_b   1.000
_cell.length_c   1.000
_cell.angle_alpha   90.00
_cell.angle_beta   90.00
_cell.angle_gamma   90.00
#
_symmetry.space_group_name_H-M   'P 1'
#
loop_
_entity.id
_entity.type
_entity.pdbx_description
1 polymer ?
#
loop_
_entity_poly.entity_id
_entity_poly.type
_entity_poly.pdbx_seq_one_letter_code
_entity_poly.pdbx_strand_id
1 'polypeptide(L)'
;MNLTWVEMQLEKLLYEAEQVLSVEVNEKARFDAFLRLFYQEWGFEGDYENYFSSENAFIEKVIQRRKGIPVSLGALLLFFGRKLGFPVKGISFPTQFLIAVNWSDRDKSYVNPFNGEYVAKPVLHAWLKGQEGAAAQLKPEHLNVADNSMLIGRWLGVLKSA
;
A
#
# COMPACT_ATOMS: atom_id res chain seq x y z
N MET A 1 -21.65 -5.56 5.84
CA MET A 1 -20.39 -4.99 6.35
C MET A 1 -20.54 -4.76 7.84
N ASN A 2 -19.83 -5.50 8.68
CA ASN A 2 -19.87 -5.26 10.13
C ASN A 2 -18.80 -4.22 10.49
N LEU A 3 -19.18 -2.94 10.42
CA LEU A 3 -18.27 -1.81 10.65
C LEU A 3 -17.59 -1.90 12.02
N THR A 4 -18.34 -2.26 13.06
CA THR A 4 -17.82 -2.42 14.43
C THR A 4 -16.72 -3.49 14.50
N TRP A 5 -16.88 -4.60 13.77
CA TRP A 5 -15.85 -5.63 13.72
C TRP A 5 -14.57 -5.15 13.03
N VAL A 6 -14.70 -4.42 11.92
CA VAL A 6 -13.55 -3.88 11.17
C VAL A 6 -12.76 -2.91 12.04
N GLU A 7 -13.45 -1.98 12.71
CA GLU A 7 -12.82 -1.00 13.62
C GLU A 7 -12.06 -1.71 14.74
N MET A 8 -12.68 -2.68 15.40
CA MET A 8 -12.02 -3.48 16.44
C MET A 8 -10.77 -4.21 15.92
N GLN A 9 -10.80 -4.77 14.70
CA GLN A 9 -9.62 -5.42 14.14
C GLN A 9 -8.50 -4.43 13.82
N LEU A 10 -8.84 -3.26 13.27
CA LEU A 10 -7.86 -2.21 13.00
C LEU A 10 -7.22 -1.68 14.28
N GLU A 11 -8.01 -1.47 15.34
CA GLU A 11 -7.49 -1.06 16.65
C GLU A 11 -6.57 -2.11 17.26
N LYS A 12 -6.97 -3.40 17.19
CA LYS A 12 -6.14 -4.50 17.68
C LYS A 12 -4.77 -4.55 16.99
N LEU A 13 -4.76 -4.49 15.66
CA LEU A 13 -3.54 -4.52 14.85
C LEU A 13 -2.68 -3.28 15.09
N LEU A 14 -3.30 -2.11 15.24
CA LEU A 14 -2.58 -0.88 15.54
C LEU A 14 -1.90 -0.95 16.91
N TYR A 15 -2.61 -1.42 17.94
CA TYR A 15 -2.04 -1.59 19.27
C TYR A 15 -0.84 -2.55 19.26
N GLU A 16 -0.96 -3.67 18.55
CA GLU A 16 0.14 -4.63 18.38
C GLU A 16 1.36 -3.99 17.69
N ALA A 17 1.14 -3.24 16.62
CA ALA A 17 2.20 -2.52 15.93
C ALA A 17 2.88 -1.48 16.83
N GLU A 18 2.12 -0.72 17.65
CA GLU A 18 2.70 0.22 18.59
C GLU A 18 3.63 -0.47 19.61
N GLN A 19 3.26 -1.65 20.11
CA GLN A 19 4.10 -2.42 21.02
C GLN A 19 5.38 -2.90 20.33
N VAL A 20 5.25 -3.56 19.16
CA VAL A 20 6.39 -4.12 18.41
C VAL A 20 7.38 -3.03 18.00
N LEU A 21 6.89 -1.85 17.63
CA LEU A 21 7.70 -0.75 17.11
C LEU A 21 8.24 0.20 18.18
N SER A 22 7.85 0.02 19.44
CA SER A 22 8.16 0.95 20.54
C SER A 22 9.66 1.08 20.84
N VAL A 23 10.45 0.05 20.53
CA VAL A 23 11.88 -0.03 20.86
C VAL A 23 12.80 0.48 19.76
N GLU A 24 12.28 0.69 18.54
CA GLU A 24 13.09 1.09 17.38
C GLU A 24 12.99 2.60 17.16
N VAL A 25 14.10 3.30 17.40
CA VAL A 25 14.20 4.76 17.33
C VAL A 25 14.48 5.23 15.90
N ASN A 26 15.19 4.42 15.09
CA ASN A 26 15.49 4.79 13.73
C ASN A 26 14.22 4.69 12.87
N GLU A 27 13.72 5.81 12.35
CA GLU A 27 12.43 5.83 11.65
C GLU A 27 12.36 4.87 10.45
N LYS A 28 13.47 4.72 9.70
CA LYS A 28 13.53 3.78 8.58
C LYS A 28 13.47 2.34 9.06
N ALA A 29 14.30 1.98 10.05
CA ALA A 29 14.28 0.62 10.62
C ALA A 29 12.92 0.30 11.25
N ARG A 30 12.28 1.30 11.88
CA ARG A 30 10.93 1.20 12.45
C ARG A 30 9.89 0.95 11.34
N PHE A 31 10.02 1.61 10.20
CA PHE A 31 9.14 1.36 9.05
C PHE A 31 9.41 0.00 8.38
N ASP A 32 10.67 -0.41 8.26
CA ASP A 32 11.01 -1.75 7.75
C ASP A 32 10.46 -2.85 8.67
N ALA A 33 10.50 -2.64 9.99
CA ALA A 33 9.88 -3.51 10.98
C ALA A 33 8.35 -3.53 10.85
N PHE A 34 7.72 -2.38 10.57
CA PHE A 34 6.28 -2.31 10.29
C PHE A 34 5.91 -3.10 9.02
N LEU A 35 6.69 -2.98 7.94
CA LEU A 35 6.46 -3.77 6.73
C LEU A 35 6.61 -5.28 7.02
N ARG A 36 7.63 -5.68 7.77
CA ARG A 36 7.79 -7.08 8.18
C ARG A 36 6.58 -7.57 8.98
N LEU A 37 6.14 -6.81 9.98
CA LEU A 37 4.95 -7.14 10.77
C LEU A 37 3.71 -7.30 9.87
N PHE A 38 3.48 -6.36 8.96
CA PHE A 38 2.32 -6.35 8.07
C PHE A 38 2.30 -7.55 7.10
N TYR A 39 3.43 -7.82 6.43
CA TYR A 39 3.48 -8.81 5.36
C TYR A 39 3.85 -10.22 5.84
N GLN A 40 4.70 -10.35 6.86
CA GLN A 40 5.21 -11.65 7.31
C GLN A 40 4.45 -12.18 8.53
N GLU A 41 4.21 -11.34 9.53
CA GLU A 41 3.58 -11.80 10.79
C GLU A 41 2.06 -11.77 10.71
N TRP A 42 1.47 -10.68 10.18
CA TRP A 42 0.03 -10.61 9.93
C TRP A 42 -0.41 -11.33 8.65
N GLY A 43 0.55 -11.66 7.78
CA GLY A 43 0.34 -12.43 6.56
C GLY A 43 -0.45 -11.70 5.48
N PHE A 44 -0.48 -10.36 5.48
CA PHE A 44 -1.11 -9.64 4.38
C PHE A 44 -0.33 -9.82 3.09
N GLU A 45 -1.01 -10.18 2.01
CA GLU A 45 -0.40 -10.37 0.70
C GLU A 45 -1.35 -10.01 -0.45
N GLY A 46 -0.76 -9.82 -1.62
CA GLY A 46 -1.50 -9.71 -2.87
C GLY A 46 -2.15 -11.03 -3.28
N ASP A 47 -3.40 -10.99 -3.74
CA ASP A 47 -4.07 -12.17 -4.28
C ASP A 47 -3.72 -12.37 -5.77
N TYR A 48 -2.64 -13.10 -6.05
CA TYR A 48 -2.21 -13.40 -7.42
C TYR A 48 -3.19 -14.35 -8.15
N GLU A 49 -3.81 -15.27 -7.42
CA GLU A 49 -4.66 -16.32 -7.98
C GLU A 49 -6.04 -15.79 -8.34
N ASN A 50 -6.58 -14.88 -7.52
CA ASN A 50 -7.92 -14.33 -7.68
C ASN A 50 -7.90 -12.81 -7.72
N TYR A 51 -6.97 -12.21 -8.47
CA TYR A 51 -6.71 -10.76 -8.49
C TYR A 51 -7.99 -9.91 -8.67
N PHE A 52 -8.85 -10.28 -9.61
CA PHE A 52 -10.09 -9.57 -9.91
C PHE A 52 -11.26 -9.92 -9.00
N SER A 53 -11.08 -10.78 -7.99
CA SER A 53 -12.16 -11.07 -7.04
C SER A 53 -12.61 -9.79 -6.34
N SER A 54 -13.92 -9.54 -6.34
CA SER A 54 -14.51 -8.40 -5.64
C SER A 54 -14.20 -8.39 -4.14
N GLU A 55 -13.96 -9.56 -3.54
CA GLU A 55 -13.53 -9.68 -2.14
C GLU A 55 -12.23 -8.92 -1.85
N ASN A 56 -11.32 -8.82 -2.82
CA ASN A 56 -10.07 -8.07 -2.65
C ASN A 56 -10.29 -6.56 -2.53
N ALA A 57 -11.46 -6.07 -2.93
CA ALA A 57 -11.85 -4.68 -2.84
C ALA A 57 -12.67 -4.36 -1.57
N PHE A 58 -13.15 -5.36 -0.82
CA PHE A 58 -13.90 -5.12 0.41
C PHE A 58 -12.98 -5.22 1.64
N ILE A 59 -12.74 -4.09 2.33
CA ILE A 59 -11.78 -4.04 3.46
C ILE A 59 -12.06 -5.11 4.54
N GLU A 60 -13.33 -5.38 4.85
CA GLU A 60 -13.69 -6.46 5.78
C GLU A 60 -13.12 -7.81 5.33
N LYS A 61 -13.29 -8.15 4.04
CA LYS A 61 -12.79 -9.39 3.44
C LYS A 61 -11.26 -9.42 3.36
N VAL A 62 -10.65 -8.28 3.03
CA VAL A 62 -9.19 -8.14 2.99
C VAL A 62 -8.59 -8.39 4.38
N ILE A 63 -9.18 -7.85 5.45
CA ILE A 63 -8.72 -8.09 6.83
C ILE A 63 -8.94 -9.55 7.23
N GLN A 64 -10.09 -10.15 6.88
CA GLN A 64 -10.39 -11.56 7.19
C GLN A 64 -9.44 -12.54 6.50
N ARG A 65 -9.24 -12.35 5.19
CA ARG A 65 -8.46 -13.25 4.34
C ARG A 65 -6.97 -12.93 4.32
N ARG A 66 -6.59 -11.74 4.80
CA ARG A 66 -5.24 -11.16 4.65
C ARG A 66 -4.80 -11.09 3.17
N LYS A 67 -5.75 -11.01 2.25
CA LYS A 67 -5.51 -10.98 0.80
C LYS A 67 -6.20 -9.79 0.17
N GLY A 68 -5.51 -9.09 -0.73
CA GLY A 68 -6.06 -7.91 -1.38
C GLY A 68 -5.40 -7.54 -2.70
N ILE A 69 -5.73 -6.35 -3.16
CA ILE A 69 -5.19 -5.70 -4.38
C ILE A 69 -4.38 -4.47 -3.96
N PRO A 70 -3.56 -3.88 -4.86
CA PRO A 70 -2.69 -2.77 -4.49
C PRO A 70 -3.40 -1.62 -3.76
N VAL A 71 -4.61 -1.25 -4.20
CA VAL A 71 -5.38 -0.16 -3.56
C VAL A 71 -5.92 -0.50 -2.19
N SER A 72 -6.36 -1.74 -1.94
CA SER A 72 -6.93 -2.13 -0.65
C SER A 72 -5.87 -2.40 0.41
N LEU A 73 -4.79 -3.10 0.04
CA LEU A 73 -3.62 -3.27 0.89
C LEU A 73 -2.93 -1.92 1.15
N GLY A 74 -2.84 -1.07 0.12
CA GLY A 74 -2.30 0.27 0.23
C GLY A 74 -3.13 1.17 1.15
N ALA A 75 -4.46 1.03 1.17
CA ALA A 75 -5.31 1.74 2.11
C ALA A 75 -5.03 1.33 3.57
N LEU A 76 -4.84 0.03 3.84
CA LEU A 76 -4.44 -0.44 5.17
C LEU A 76 -3.07 0.09 5.57
N LEU A 77 -2.07 0.01 4.67
CA LEU A 77 -0.74 0.59 4.92
C LEU A 77 -0.79 2.09 5.18
N LEU A 78 -1.60 2.86 4.44
CA LEU A 78 -1.77 4.30 4.71
C LEU A 78 -2.45 4.56 6.04
N PHE A 79 -3.45 3.76 6.41
CA PHE A 79 -4.15 3.88 7.69
C PHE A 79 -3.18 3.67 8.86
N PHE A 80 -2.51 2.53 8.91
CA PHE A 80 -1.55 2.22 9.97
C PHE A 80 -0.35 3.15 9.91
N GLY A 81 0.19 3.39 8.70
CA GLY A 81 1.34 4.24 8.49
C GLY A 81 1.16 5.63 9.09
N ARG A 82 0.00 6.25 8.84
CA ARG A 82 -0.35 7.57 9.41
C ARG A 82 -0.53 7.53 10.92
N LYS A 83 -1.20 6.51 11.46
CA LYS A 83 -1.43 6.35 12.90
C LYS A 83 -0.14 6.13 13.67
N LEU A 84 0.81 5.40 13.08
CA LEU A 84 2.14 5.14 13.63
C LEU A 84 3.12 6.30 13.40
N GLY A 85 2.70 7.38 12.73
CA GLY A 85 3.49 8.60 12.53
C GLY A 85 4.44 8.58 11.32
N PHE A 86 4.35 7.59 10.43
CA PHE A 86 5.21 7.53 9.25
C PHE A 86 4.77 8.53 8.16
N PRO A 87 5.73 9.11 7.40
CA PRO A 87 5.45 10.12 6.39
C PRO A 87 4.99 9.48 5.05
N VAL A 88 3.90 8.72 5.10
CA VAL A 88 3.37 7.94 3.96
C VAL A 88 2.33 8.70 3.14
N LYS A 89 2.40 8.56 1.81
CA LYS A 89 1.42 9.11 0.84
C LYS A 89 1.10 8.09 -0.23
N GLY A 90 -0.15 8.05 -0.68
CA GLY A 90 -0.56 7.22 -1.82
C GLY A 90 -0.17 7.88 -3.14
N ILE A 91 0.31 7.09 -4.10
CA ILE A 91 0.66 7.54 -5.45
C ILE A 91 -0.16 6.72 -6.46
N SER A 92 -0.88 7.41 -7.34
CA SER A 92 -1.66 6.78 -8.42
C SER A 92 -0.77 6.61 -9.65
N PHE A 93 0.25 5.75 -9.56
CA PHE A 93 1.20 5.53 -10.65
C PHE A 93 0.48 4.88 -11.86
N PRO A 94 0.79 5.23 -13.13
CA PRO A 94 -0.02 4.81 -14.29
C PRO A 94 -0.45 3.34 -14.27
N THR A 95 0.50 2.42 -14.04
CA THR A 95 0.24 0.97 -14.01
C THR A 95 -0.46 0.50 -12.74
N GLN A 96 -0.15 1.09 -11.57
CA GLN A 96 -0.59 0.55 -10.29
C GLN A 96 -0.54 1.56 -9.14
N PHE A 97 -1.11 1.20 -8.00
CA PHE A 97 -1.03 2.03 -6.80
C PHE A 97 0.29 1.79 -6.04
N LEU A 98 0.91 2.85 -5.54
CA LEU A 98 2.15 2.79 -4.75
C LEU A 98 2.03 3.60 -3.45
N ILE A 99 2.86 3.26 -2.47
CA ILE A 99 3.07 4.07 -1.26
C ILE A 99 4.40 4.80 -1.38
N ALA A 100 4.37 6.13 -1.35
CA ALA A 100 5.56 6.96 -1.16
C ALA A 100 5.85 7.15 0.33
N VAL A 101 7.12 7.08 0.71
CA VAL A 101 7.61 7.39 2.06
C VAL A 101 8.56 8.58 1.96
N ASN A 102 8.15 9.70 2.55
CA ASN A 102 8.83 10.99 2.44
C ASN A 102 9.64 11.28 3.69
N TRP A 103 10.80 10.65 3.80
CA TRP A 103 11.76 10.92 4.86
C TRP A 103 12.24 12.38 4.82
N SER A 104 12.56 12.94 5.97
CA SER A 104 13.09 14.31 6.09
C SER A 104 14.56 14.43 5.68
N ASP A 105 15.33 13.35 5.78
CA ASP A 105 16.79 13.32 5.71
C ASP A 105 17.35 12.59 4.47
N ARG A 106 16.49 12.08 3.58
CA ARG A 106 16.89 11.27 2.41
C ARG A 106 15.88 11.32 1.28
N ASP A 107 16.26 10.73 0.16
CA ASP A 107 15.39 10.59 -1.00
C ASP A 107 14.10 9.82 -0.68
N LYS A 108 13.03 10.22 -1.39
CA LYS A 108 11.73 9.55 -1.34
C LYS A 108 11.86 8.08 -1.75
N SER A 109 11.32 7.20 -0.93
CA SER A 109 11.18 5.77 -1.23
C SER A 109 9.77 5.44 -1.72
N TYR A 110 9.66 4.37 -2.50
CA TYR A 110 8.37 3.83 -2.95
C TYR A 110 8.25 2.38 -2.50
N VAL A 111 7.07 2.00 -2.04
CA VAL A 111 6.73 0.63 -1.64
C VAL A 111 5.57 0.17 -2.50
N ASN A 112 5.68 -1.05 -3.03
CA ASN A 112 4.57 -1.73 -3.67
C ASN A 112 3.65 -2.32 -2.58
N PRO A 113 2.42 -1.82 -2.42
CA PRO A 113 1.51 -2.31 -1.39
C PRO A 113 1.06 -3.76 -1.63
N PHE A 114 1.27 -4.32 -2.82
CA PHE A 114 0.90 -5.69 -3.13
C PHE A 114 1.79 -6.73 -2.42
N ASN A 115 3.05 -6.40 -2.18
CA ASN A 115 4.04 -7.34 -1.62
C ASN A 115 4.99 -6.72 -0.57
N GLY A 116 4.90 -5.42 -0.31
CA GLY A 116 5.72 -4.73 0.67
C GLY A 116 7.13 -4.38 0.20
N GLU A 117 7.49 -4.68 -1.04
CA GLU A 117 8.83 -4.45 -1.56
C GLU A 117 9.07 -2.99 -1.91
N TYR A 118 10.30 -2.53 -1.68
CA TYR A 118 10.75 -1.23 -2.16
C TYR A 118 10.89 -1.25 -3.69
N VAL A 119 10.37 -0.21 -4.34
CA VAL A 119 10.40 -0.06 -5.79
C VAL A 119 11.47 0.95 -6.18
N ALA A 120 12.54 0.46 -6.81
CA ALA A 120 13.59 1.32 -7.34
C ALA A 120 13.14 2.05 -8.61
N LYS A 121 13.73 3.23 -8.88
CA LYS A 121 13.44 4.03 -10.08
C LYS A 121 13.52 3.22 -11.40
N PRO A 122 14.50 2.33 -11.65
CA PRO A 122 14.53 1.53 -12.88
C PRO A 122 13.30 0.63 -13.06
N VAL A 123 12.74 0.10 -11.96
CA VAL A 123 11.52 -0.72 -11.99
C VAL A 123 10.32 0.13 -12.40
N LEU A 124 10.18 1.35 -11.86
CA LEU A 124 9.13 2.29 -12.26
C LEU A 124 9.20 2.61 -13.77
N HIS A 125 10.41 2.79 -14.31
CA HIS A 125 10.61 3.02 -15.74
C HIS A 125 10.21 1.79 -16.57
N ALA A 126 10.59 0.59 -16.14
CA ALA A 126 10.23 -0.65 -16.82
C ALA A 126 8.71 -0.85 -16.86
N TRP A 127 8.01 -0.61 -15.75
CA TRP A 127 6.55 -0.66 -15.69
C TRP A 127 5.90 0.33 -16.65
N LEU A 128 6.37 1.58 -16.66
CA LEU A 128 5.82 2.61 -17.55
C LEU A 128 6.02 2.23 -19.02
N LYS A 129 7.21 1.75 -19.40
CA LYS A 129 7.49 1.30 -20.76
C LYS A 129 6.65 0.10 -21.18
N GLY A 130 6.33 -0.80 -20.24
CA GLY A 130 5.44 -1.93 -20.49
C GLY A 130 4.01 -1.51 -20.82
N GLN A 131 3.52 -0.40 -20.25
CA GLN A 131 2.16 0.10 -20.48
C GLN A 131 2.07 1.11 -21.64
N GLU A 132 3.01 2.06 -21.72
CA GLU A 132 2.96 3.21 -22.64
C GLU A 132 3.90 3.08 -23.84
N GLY A 133 4.72 2.02 -23.87
CA GLY A 133 5.67 1.73 -24.95
C GLY A 133 7.12 2.15 -24.66
N ALA A 134 8.05 1.69 -25.50
CA ALA A 134 9.50 1.79 -25.24
C ALA A 134 10.04 3.24 -25.10
N ALA A 135 9.35 4.20 -25.71
CA ALA A 135 9.70 5.62 -25.66
C ALA A 135 9.20 6.35 -24.40
N ALA A 136 8.41 5.69 -23.55
CA ALA A 136 7.86 6.30 -22.35
C ALA A 136 8.96 6.74 -21.37
N GLN A 137 8.75 7.91 -20.77
CA GLN A 137 9.67 8.51 -19.80
C GLN A 137 8.93 8.79 -18.50
N LEU A 138 9.61 8.54 -17.37
CA LEU A 138 9.08 8.83 -16.06
C LEU A 138 8.99 10.35 -15.87
N LYS A 139 7.77 10.86 -15.77
CA LYS A 139 7.49 12.27 -15.49
C LYS A 139 7.18 12.47 -14.01
N PRO A 140 7.44 13.68 -13.45
CA PRO A 140 7.08 14.00 -12.07
C PRO A 140 5.58 13.76 -11.77
N GLU A 141 4.71 14.01 -12.74
CA GLU A 141 3.26 13.84 -12.61
C GLU A 141 2.82 12.41 -12.30
N HIS A 142 3.58 11.40 -12.77
CA HIS A 142 3.33 9.99 -12.45
C HIS A 142 3.55 9.67 -10.97
N LEU A 143 4.25 10.56 -10.25
CA LEU A 143 4.64 10.40 -8.85
C LEU A 143 3.95 11.42 -7.93
N ASN A 144 2.90 12.06 -8.44
CA ASN A 144 2.06 12.96 -7.64
C ASN A 144 1.25 12.18 -6.61
N VAL A 145 1.00 12.83 -5.47
CA VAL A 145 0.12 12.28 -4.43
C VAL A 145 -1.27 12.09 -5.03
N ALA A 146 -1.82 10.89 -4.86
CA ALA A 146 -3.17 10.57 -5.28
C ALA A 146 -4.18 11.38 -4.47
N ASP A 147 -5.12 12.01 -5.17
CA ASP A 147 -6.33 12.52 -4.53
C ASP A 147 -7.34 11.37 -4.28
N ASN A 148 -8.36 11.64 -3.47
CA ASN A 148 -9.35 10.62 -3.13
C ASN A 148 -10.13 10.14 -4.37
N SER A 149 -10.40 11.01 -5.34
CA SER A 149 -11.10 10.63 -6.58
C SER A 149 -10.31 9.64 -7.43
N MET A 150 -8.99 9.78 -7.53
CA MET A 150 -8.11 8.85 -8.23
C MET A 150 -8.08 7.49 -7.53
N LEU A 151 -8.00 7.48 -6.19
CA LEU A 151 -8.03 6.24 -5.41
C LEU A 151 -9.36 5.50 -5.60
N ILE A 152 -10.47 6.22 -5.48
CA ILE A 152 -11.81 5.69 -5.71
C ILE A 152 -11.94 5.19 -7.15
N GLY A 153 -11.44 5.94 -8.14
CA GLY A 153 -11.45 5.55 -9.55
C GLY A 153 -10.73 4.22 -9.79
N ARG A 154 -9.55 4.02 -9.19
CA ARG A 154 -8.83 2.74 -9.27
C ARG A 154 -9.59 1.61 -8.58
N TRP A 155 -10.15 1.88 -7.41
CA TRP A 155 -10.94 0.91 -6.66
C TRP A 155 -12.17 0.43 -7.44
N LEU A 156 -12.90 1.39 -8.03
CA LEU A 156 -14.04 1.12 -8.91
C LEU A 156 -13.62 0.42 -10.21
N GLY A 157 -12.44 0.74 -10.74
CA GLY A 157 -11.88 0.08 -11.91
C GLY A 157 -11.73 -1.43 -11.71
N VAL A 158 -11.19 -1.85 -10.55
CA VAL A 158 -11.05 -3.28 -10.24
C VAL A 158 -12.43 -3.93 -10.03
N LEU A 159 -13.35 -3.26 -9.33
CA LEU A 159 -14.71 -3.78 -9.13
C LEU A 159 -15.51 -3.94 -10.43
N LYS A 160 -15.26 -3.12 -11.45
CA LYS A 160 -15.89 -3.27 -12.77
C LYS A 160 -15.35 -4.47 -13.55
N SER A 161 -14.17 -4.95 -13.19
CA SER A 161 -13.52 -6.11 -13.82
C SER A 161 -13.70 -7.41 -13.02
N ALA A 162 -14.47 -7.34 -11.93
CA ALA A 162 -14.74 -8.43 -10.99
C ALA A 162 -15.99 -9.26 -11.33
#